data_AF-A0A523L8Y4-F1
#
_entry.id   AF-A0A523L8Y4-F1
#
_cell.length_a   1.000
_cell.length_b   1.000
_cell.length_c   1.000
_cell.angle_alpha   90.00
_cell.angle_beta   90.00
_cell.angle_gamma   90.00
#
_symmetry.space_group_name_H-M   'P 1'
#
loop_
_entity.id
_entity.type
_entity.pdbx_description
1 polymer ?
#
loop_
_entity_poly.entity_id
_entity_poly.type
_entity_poly.pdbx_seq_one_letter_code
_entity_poly.pdbx_strand_id
1 'polypeptide(L)'
;MTTVRKTVLLMSLLLVALLAAVFAYNNPDTVSVDVGFTRLDDVSIALAFAVCFGIGWLFGLMTAGLALFRMTREKRRLRRNLKLAEAEVSSLRSLPLQDAN
;
A
#
# COMPACT_ATOMS: atom_id res chain seq x y z
N MET A 1 -4.46 9.84 -20.07
CA MET A 1 -4.52 8.87 -18.94
C MET A 1 -4.25 9.50 -17.57
N THR A 2 -3.25 10.38 -17.42
CA THR A 2 -2.94 11.06 -16.15
C THR A 2 -4.03 12.02 -15.68
N THR A 3 -4.68 12.76 -16.59
CA THR A 3 -5.83 13.62 -16.29
C THR A 3 -7.04 12.82 -15.81
N VAL A 4 -7.43 11.76 -16.53
CA VAL A 4 -8.52 10.85 -16.12
C VAL A 4 -8.27 10.28 -14.72
N ARG A 5 -7.05 9.79 -14.44
CA ARG A 5 -6.69 9.29 -13.09
C ARG A 5 -6.82 10.36 -12.01
N LYS A 6 -6.39 11.59 -12.29
CA LYS A 6 -6.54 12.72 -11.35
C LYS A 6 -8.01 13.06 -11.12
N THR A 7 -8.83 13.08 -12.16
CA THR A 7 -10.27 13.36 -12.05
C THR A 7 -10.99 12.29 -11.24
N VAL A 8 -10.70 11.00 -11.47
CA VAL A 8 -11.27 9.89 -10.68
C VAL A 8 -10.83 9.97 -9.21
N LEU A 9 -9.55 10.28 -8.96
CA LEU A 9 -9.06 10.50 -7.59
C LEU A 9 -9.76 11.68 -6.92
N LEU A 10 -9.94 12.80 -7.62
CA LEU A 10 -10.62 13.96 -7.08
C LEU A 10 -12.11 13.68 -6.81
N MET A 11 -12.80 13.00 -7.72
CA MET A 11 -14.20 12.61 -7.53
C MET A 11 -14.37 11.63 -6.37
N SER A 12 -13.48 10.65 -6.23
CA SER A 12 -13.53 9.72 -5.09
C SER A 12 -13.23 10.43 -3.76
N LEU A 13 -12.28 11.37 -3.73
CA LEU A 13 -12.00 12.18 -2.54
C LEU A 13 -13.23 13.02 -2.14
N LEU A 14 -13.87 13.68 -3.12
CA LEU A 14 -15.10 14.45 -2.90
C LEU A 14 -16.24 13.57 -2.39
N LEU A 15 -16.41 12.38 -2.95
CA LEU A 15 -17.42 11.43 -2.50
C LEU A 15 -17.19 11.02 -1.04
N VAL A 16 -15.95 10.65 -0.70
CA VAL A 16 -15.61 10.27 0.68
C VAL A 16 -15.81 11.44 1.65
N ALA A 17 -15.42 12.65 1.25
CA ALA A 17 -15.63 13.85 2.06
C ALA A 17 -17.12 14.14 2.28
N LEU A 18 -17.95 13.99 1.23
CA LEU A 18 -19.40 14.16 1.32
C LEU A 18 -20.01 13.11 2.26
N LEU A 19 -19.62 11.84 2.12
CA LEU A 19 -20.09 10.77 3.01
C LEU A 19 -19.69 11.03 4.46
N ALA A 20 -18.46 11.49 4.72
CA ALA A 20 -18.01 11.85 6.05
C ALA A 20 -18.80 13.04 6.63
N ALA A 21 -19.08 14.06 5.82
CA ALA A 21 -19.88 15.21 6.24
C ALA A 21 -21.33 14.83 6.56
N VAL A 22 -21.96 14.01 5.71
CA VAL A 22 -23.31 13.48 5.95
C VAL A 22 -23.33 12.62 7.21
N PHE A 23 -22.34 11.75 7.41
CA PHE A 23 -22.22 10.94 8.62
C PHE A 23 -22.10 11.81 9.86
N ALA A 24 -21.22 12.83 9.84
CA ALA A 24 -21.04 13.74 10.96
C ALA A 24 -22.30 14.56 11.27
N TYR A 25 -23.01 15.03 10.24
CA TYR A 25 -24.25 15.77 10.40
C TYR A 25 -25.37 14.92 11.03
N ASN A 26 -25.48 13.64 10.63
CA ASN A 26 -26.50 12.73 11.17
C ASN A 26 -26.14 12.12 12.53
N ASN A 27 -24.89 12.26 12.98
CA ASN A 27 -24.41 11.72 14.25
C ASN A 27 -23.73 12.82 15.08
N PRO A 28 -24.49 13.84 15.54
CA PRO A 28 -23.95 14.94 16.34
C PRO A 28 -23.58 14.50 17.76
N ASP A 29 -24.08 13.35 18.20
CA ASP A 29 -23.92 12.84 19.55
C ASP A 29 -22.44 12.51 19.87
N THR A 30 -22.16 12.59 21.17
CA THR A 30 -20.88 12.20 21.74
C THR A 30 -21.00 10.86 22.46
N VAL A 31 -19.90 10.14 22.54
CA VAL A 31 -19.81 8.84 23.20
C VAL A 31 -18.58 8.78 24.11
N SER A 32 -18.73 8.16 25.27
CA SER A 32 -17.59 7.79 26.11
C SER A 32 -16.95 6.52 25.60
N VAL A 33 -15.67 6.58 25.25
CA VAL A 33 -14.88 5.45 24.74
C VAL A 33 -13.84 5.06 25.78
N ASP A 34 -13.96 3.86 26.32
CA ASP A 34 -12.90 3.26 27.14
C ASP A 34 -11.94 2.49 26.24
N VAL A 35 -10.70 2.98 26.13
CA VAL A 35 -9.65 2.35 25.31
C VAL A 35 -8.77 1.39 26.12
N GLY A 36 -9.20 1.03 27.33
CA GLY A 36 -8.55 0.06 28.22
C GLY A 36 -7.48 0.67 29.14
N PHE A 37 -6.83 1.76 28.73
CA PHE A 37 -5.86 2.49 29.56
C PHE A 37 -6.39 3.84 30.05
N THR A 38 -7.34 4.41 29.33
CA THR A 38 -7.98 5.68 29.67
C THR A 38 -9.40 5.69 29.11
N ARG A 39 -10.31 6.38 29.80
CA ARG A 39 -11.65 6.68 29.32
C ARG A 39 -11.65 8.07 28.71
N LEU A 40 -12.05 8.15 27.45
CA LEU A 40 -12.25 9.39 26.73
C LEU A 40 -13.74 9.71 26.77
N ASP A 41 -14.12 10.71 27.55
CA ASP A 41 -15.50 11.18 27.62
C ASP A 41 -15.77 12.24 26.53
N ASP A 42 -17.03 12.36 26.14
CA ASP A 42 -17.53 13.36 25.18
C ASP A 42 -16.84 13.37 23.81
N VAL A 43 -16.39 12.20 23.33
CA VAL A 43 -15.80 12.08 22.00
C VAL A 43 -16.91 12.06 20.94
N SER A 44 -16.83 12.94 19.94
CA SER A 44 -17.75 12.90 18.80
C SER A 44 -17.65 11.56 18.07
N ILE A 45 -18.79 10.92 17.81
CA ILE A 45 -18.86 9.65 17.07
C ILE A 45 -18.17 9.77 15.70
N ALA A 46 -18.36 10.90 15.02
CA ALA A 46 -17.71 11.19 13.75
C ALA A 46 -16.18 11.20 13.85
N LEU A 47 -15.64 11.80 14.92
CA LEU A 47 -14.21 11.83 15.17
C LEU A 47 -13.66 10.44 15.50
N ALA A 48 -14.33 9.71 16.39
CA ALA A 48 -13.93 8.34 16.76
C ALA A 48 -13.86 7.43 15.52
N PHE A 49 -14.90 7.48 14.69
CA PHE A 49 -14.96 6.72 13.44
C PHE A 49 -13.86 7.13 12.46
N ALA A 50 -13.64 8.44 12.27
CA ALA A 50 -12.60 8.95 11.40
C ALA A 50 -11.19 8.52 11.83
N VAL A 51 -10.92 8.51 13.14
CA VAL A 51 -9.65 8.04 13.70
C VAL A 51 -9.47 6.54 13.45
N CYS A 52 -10.48 5.71 13.78
CA CYS A 52 -10.42 4.27 13.52
C CYS A 52 -10.20 3.96 12.03
N PHE A 53 -10.93 4.66 11.15
CA PHE A 53 -10.78 4.53 9.71
C PHE A 53 -9.38 4.95 9.25
N GLY A 54 -8.88 6.09 9.74
CA GLY A 54 -7.55 6.60 9.43
C GLY A 54 -6.42 5.65 9.85
N ILE A 55 -6.52 5.05 11.04
CA ILE A 55 -5.57 4.04 11.52
C ILE A 55 -5.61 2.80 10.63
N GLY A 56 -6.81 2.29 10.32
CA GLY A 56 -6.98 1.13 9.43
C GLY A 56 -6.42 1.39 8.03
N TRP A 57 -6.66 2.59 7.49
CA TRP A 57 -6.14 3.00 6.19
C TRP A 57 -4.61 3.09 6.18
N LEU A 58 -4.01 3.71 7.21
CA LEU A 58 -2.55 3.79 7.36
C LEU A 58 -1.91 2.41 7.46
N PHE A 59 -2.53 1.50 8.23
CA PHE A 59 -2.09 0.12 8.34
C PHE A 59 -2.16 -0.62 6.99
N GLY A 60 -3.26 -0.43 6.25
CA GLY A 60 -3.41 -0.95 4.88
C GLY A 60 -2.34 -0.43 3.91
N LEU A 61 -2.04 0.86 3.96
CA LEU A 61 -0.95 1.45 3.15
C LEU A 61 0.41 0.88 3.52
N MET A 62 0.68 0.71 4.82
CA MET A 62 1.95 0.17 5.30
C MET A 62 2.15 -1.28 4.85
N THR A 63 1.13 -2.12 4.97
CA THR A 63 1.18 -3.52 4.54
C THR A 63 1.34 -3.64 3.02
N ALA A 64 0.58 -2.86 2.23
CA ALA A 64 0.72 -2.80 0.78
C ALA A 64 2.13 -2.32 0.37
N GLY A 65 2.65 -1.30 1.04
CA GLY A 65 4.00 -0.78 0.81
C GLY A 65 5.09 -1.83 1.05
N LEU A 66 4.98 -2.60 2.14
CA LEU A 66 5.89 -3.71 2.43
C LEU A 66 5.82 -4.80 1.35
N ALA A 67 4.63 -5.15 0.87
CA ALA A 67 4.45 -6.12 -0.21
C ALA A 67 5.09 -5.64 -1.53
N LEU A 68 4.84 -4.40 -1.93
CA LEU A 68 5.45 -3.75 -3.10
C LEU A 68 6.98 -3.71 -3.00
N PHE A 69 7.50 -3.43 -1.80
CA PHE A 69 8.94 -3.42 -1.55
C PHE A 69 9.57 -4.81 -1.71
N ARG A 70 8.93 -5.85 -1.17
CA ARG A 70 9.34 -7.25 -1.35
C ARG A 70 9.36 -7.63 -2.83
N MET A 71 8.28 -7.35 -3.56
CA MET A 71 8.19 -7.60 -5.01
C MET A 71 9.30 -6.89 -5.79
N THR A 72 9.62 -5.64 -5.44
CA THR A 72 10.67 -4.87 -6.11
C THR A 72 12.06 -5.47 -5.85
N ARG A 73 12.33 -5.92 -4.63
CA ARG A 73 13.58 -6.61 -4.28
C ARG A 73 13.72 -7.93 -5.03
N GLU A 74 12.65 -8.72 -5.07
CA GLU A 74 12.63 -9.99 -5.77
C GLU A 74 12.85 -9.81 -7.28
N LYS A 75 12.16 -8.86 -7.91
CA LYS A 75 12.38 -8.49 -9.31
C LYS A 75 13.84 -8.12 -9.60
N ARG A 76 14.47 -7.34 -8.71
CA ARG A 76 15.90 -6.98 -8.85
C ARG A 76 16.82 -8.19 -8.70
N ARG A 77 16.53 -9.09 -7.77
CA ARG A 77 17.29 -10.34 -7.55
C ARG A 77 17.16 -11.27 -8.76
N LEU A 78 15.95 -11.53 -9.24
CA LEU A 78 15.69 -12.37 -10.41
C LEU A 78 16.40 -11.84 -11.65
N ARG A 79 16.37 -10.52 -11.89
CA ARG A 79 17.08 -9.91 -13.03
C ARG A 79 18.61 -10.05 -12.93
N ARG A 80 19.17 -9.99 -11.73
CA ARG A 80 20.61 -10.24 -11.52
C ARG A 80 20.96 -11.71 -11.79
N ASN A 81 20.16 -12.64 -11.26
CA ASN A 81 20.38 -14.08 -11.46
C ASN A 81 20.29 -14.46 -12.93
N LEU A 82 19.31 -13.91 -13.66
CA LEU A 82 19.17 -14.11 -15.10
C LEU A 82 20.43 -13.68 -15.85
N LYS A 83 20.93 -12.46 -15.57
CA LYS A 83 22.14 -11.93 -16.22
C LYS A 83 23.38 -12.80 -15.94
N LEU A 84 23.51 -13.35 -14.72
CA LEU A 84 24.62 -14.24 -14.36
C LEU A 84 24.53 -15.58 -15.11
N ALA A 85 23.34 -16.18 -15.16
CA ALA A 85 23.13 -17.42 -15.89
C ALA A 85 23.37 -17.26 -17.40
N GLU A 86 22.92 -16.15 -18.00
CA GLU A 86 23.19 -15.83 -19.41
C GLU A 86 24.70 -15.67 -19.68
N ALA A 87 25.43 -15.03 -18.76
CA ALA A 87 26.88 -14.88 -18.88
C ALA A 87 27.62 -16.21 -18.77
N GLU A 88 27.18 -17.11 -17.88
CA GLU A 88 27.74 -18.46 -17.72
C GLU A 88 27.52 -19.31 -18.98
N VAL A 89 26.29 -19.32 -19.52
CA VAL A 89 25.99 -20.01 -20.79
C VAL A 89 26.81 -19.45 -21.95
N SER A 90 26.98 -18.13 -22.03
CA SER A 90 27.82 -17.50 -23.05
C SER A 90 29.29 -17.90 -22.89
N SER A 91 29.80 -17.93 -21.66
CA SER A 91 31.17 -18.35 -21.38
C SER A 91 31.40 -19.81 -21.76
N LEU A 92 30.47 -20.70 -21.42
CA LEU A 92 30.54 -22.13 -21.77
C LEU A 92 30.48 -22.35 -23.29
N ARG A 93 29.65 -21.57 -24.01
CA ARG A 93 29.59 -21.63 -25.48
C ARG A 93 30.83 -21.08 -26.18
N SER A 94 31.57 -20.20 -25.52
CA SER A 94 32.82 -19.63 -26.05
C SER A 94 34.05 -20.49 -25.75
N LEU A 95 33.92 -21.56 -24.96
CA LEU A 95 35.00 -22.52 -24.78
C LEU A 95 35.25 -23.24 -26.13
N PRO A 96 36.48 -23.23 -26.65
CA PRO A 96 36.81 -23.95 -27.85
C PRO A 96 36.56 -25.45 -27.62
N LEU A 97 36.04 -26.15 -28.64
CA LEU A 97 35.81 -27.60 -28.68
C LEU A 97 37.14 -28.37 -28.66
N GLN A 98 37.95 -28.19 -27.62
CA GLN A 98 39.33 -28.66 -27.55
C GLN A 98 39.47 -30.12 -27.06
N ASP A 99 38.34 -30.80 -26.81
CA ASP A 99 38.31 -32.20 -26.34
C ASP A 99 37.62 -33.17 -27.32
N ALA A 100 37.39 -32.79 -28.58
CA ALA A 100 37.03 -33.75 -29.62
C ALA A 100 38.29 -34.19 -30.37
N ASN A 101 39.13 -34.98 -29.69
CA ASN A 101 40.22 -35.75 -30.29
C ASN A 101 39.72 -37.16 -30.60
#